data_AF-A0AAD7YIE0-F1
#
_entry.id   AF-A0AAD7YIE0-F1
#
_cell.length_a   1.000
_cell.length_b   1.000
_cell.length_c   1.000
_cell.angle_alpha   90.00
_cell.angle_beta   90.00
_cell.angle_gamma   90.00
#
_symmetry.space_group_name_H-M   'P 1'
#
loop_
_entity.id
_entity.type
_entity.pdbx_description
1 polymer ?
#
loop_
_entity_poly.entity_id
_entity_poly.type
_entity_poly.pdbx_seq_one_letter_code
_entity_poly.pdbx_strand_id
1 'polypeptide(L)'
;MTNDYYEWAKVTGDIWNWAHVQPYFKKTEHMKILKNCEFMQHHGTNGEIEVSGIFHYYLQLTTLWHIIRETVPKSVVTQTATMPHKEATLRQLLNKIAAEQNYEKPEISIHKLSSGGANYTSVLFTIIIKEDNKDELHLFAKVAILGEKVRKGAPVIIFDVERYAYTKLAKFYTALEEENRVPEEQRLHFTKCYGFNHRKYQETVVLENLLAQGYGPNDRFNSYDWAYASAAVTEMAKMHALSFAFSKRNPEEFQKTLKIITVNWKEGSMDETVRSTMDIAVRNVRPEYKEALEKYLAQERFQKDFRVNFCAPVRANVIIHADYRGSNLLHRLREVS
;
A
#
# COMPACT_ATOMS: atom_id res chain seq x y z
N MET A 1 -19.28 6.23 -16.44
CA MET A 1 -17.98 6.86 -16.76
C MET A 1 -18.14 8.21 -17.43
N THR A 2 -18.65 8.36 -18.66
CA THR A 2 -18.79 9.72 -19.26
C THR A 2 -19.86 10.59 -18.59
N ASN A 3 -20.97 10.00 -18.12
CA ASN A 3 -22.00 10.74 -17.35
C ASN A 3 -21.48 11.26 -16.01
N ASP A 4 -20.56 10.54 -15.38
CA ASP A 4 -20.02 10.86 -14.06
C ASP A 4 -19.32 12.23 -14.08
N TYR A 5 -18.60 12.58 -15.16
CA TYR A 5 -17.98 13.90 -15.35
C TYR A 5 -19.01 15.03 -15.50
N TYR A 6 -20.16 14.77 -16.12
CA TYR A 6 -21.24 15.75 -16.21
C TYR A 6 -21.98 15.91 -14.86
N GLU A 7 -22.03 14.87 -14.04
CA GLU A 7 -22.51 14.99 -12.66
C GLU A 7 -21.52 15.75 -11.77
N TRP A 8 -20.22 15.50 -11.92
CA TRP A 8 -19.18 16.23 -11.21
C TRP A 8 -19.14 17.71 -11.59
N ALA A 9 -19.33 18.04 -12.88
CA ALA A 9 -19.39 19.43 -13.33
C ALA A 9 -20.51 20.24 -12.67
N LYS A 10 -21.63 19.59 -12.27
CA LYS A 10 -22.71 20.25 -11.51
C LYS A 10 -22.27 20.67 -10.11
N VAL A 11 -21.23 20.03 -9.56
CA VAL A 11 -20.72 20.26 -8.21
C VAL A 11 -19.48 21.16 -8.24
N THR A 12 -18.58 20.97 -9.21
CA THR A 12 -17.24 21.57 -9.24
C THR A 12 -17.04 22.59 -10.38
N GLY A 13 -18.06 22.82 -11.21
CA GLY A 13 -18.02 23.73 -12.35
C GLY A 13 -17.66 23.06 -13.67
N ASP A 14 -17.93 23.76 -14.77
CA ASP A 14 -17.87 23.19 -16.13
C ASP A 14 -16.49 22.70 -16.57
N ILE A 15 -15.42 23.14 -15.90
CA ILE A 15 -14.04 22.68 -16.17
C ILE A 15 -13.88 21.16 -16.03
N TRP A 16 -14.74 20.51 -15.23
CA TRP A 16 -14.73 19.07 -15.00
C TRP A 16 -15.69 18.29 -15.89
N ASN A 17 -16.40 18.98 -16.80
CA ASN A 17 -17.24 18.29 -17.75
C ASN A 17 -16.39 17.41 -18.68
N TRP A 18 -16.99 16.38 -19.27
CA TRP A 18 -16.25 15.44 -20.11
C TRP A 18 -15.56 16.14 -21.29
N ALA A 19 -16.20 17.15 -21.90
CA ALA A 19 -15.66 17.87 -23.04
C ALA A 19 -14.36 18.64 -22.73
N HIS A 20 -14.21 19.15 -21.49
CA HIS A 20 -13.02 19.88 -21.05
C HIS A 20 -11.91 18.96 -20.54
N VAL A 21 -12.25 17.83 -19.90
CA VAL A 21 -11.25 16.91 -19.34
C VAL A 21 -10.71 15.93 -20.38
N GLN A 22 -11.54 15.50 -21.34
CA GLN A 22 -11.17 14.54 -22.39
C GLN A 22 -9.88 14.91 -23.15
N PRO A 23 -9.65 16.17 -23.58
CA PRO A 23 -8.39 16.56 -24.23
C PRO A 23 -7.14 16.31 -23.39
N TYR A 24 -7.22 16.47 -22.06
CA TYR A 24 -6.10 16.22 -21.15
C TYR A 24 -5.80 14.72 -21.05
N PHE A 25 -6.82 13.87 -20.95
CA PHE A 25 -6.64 12.42 -21.04
C PHE A 25 -6.04 12.03 -22.39
N LYS A 26 -6.58 12.52 -23.51
CA LYS A 26 -6.01 12.24 -24.83
C LYS A 26 -4.55 12.69 -24.99
N LYS A 27 -4.14 13.74 -24.28
CA LYS A 27 -2.74 14.21 -24.31
C LYS A 27 -1.79 13.28 -23.55
N THR A 28 -2.27 12.63 -22.49
CA THR A 28 -1.47 11.73 -21.67
C THR A 28 -1.51 10.29 -22.18
N GLU A 29 -2.57 9.90 -22.89
CA GLU A 29 -2.82 8.53 -23.34
C GLU A 29 -2.14 8.16 -24.68
N HIS A 30 -1.80 6.88 -24.80
CA HIS A 30 -1.29 6.22 -25.99
C HIS A 30 -1.92 4.83 -26.12
N MET A 31 -3.05 4.80 -26.77
CA MET A 31 -3.86 3.62 -27.02
C MET A 31 -3.35 2.89 -28.27
N LYS A 32 -2.80 1.67 -28.10
CA LYS A 32 -2.24 0.85 -29.21
C LYS A 32 -3.07 -0.37 -29.61
N ILE A 33 -4.05 -0.76 -28.78
CA ILE A 33 -4.61 -2.11 -28.80
C ILE A 33 -6.04 -2.17 -29.38
N LEU A 34 -6.75 -1.04 -29.44
CA LEU A 34 -8.14 -0.96 -29.89
C LEU A 34 -8.23 -0.65 -31.39
N LYS A 35 -8.58 -1.65 -32.21
CA LYS A 35 -9.02 -1.46 -33.61
C LYS A 35 -10.51 -1.11 -33.70
N ASN A 36 -10.99 -0.19 -32.85
CA ASN A 36 -12.37 0.29 -32.86
C ASN A 36 -12.37 1.81 -33.06
N CYS A 37 -12.78 2.26 -34.24
CA CYS A 37 -12.73 3.68 -34.62
C CYS A 37 -13.63 4.57 -33.74
N GLU A 38 -14.78 4.05 -33.30
CA GLU A 38 -15.72 4.78 -32.43
C GLU A 38 -15.14 4.97 -31.03
N PHE A 39 -14.46 3.96 -30.48
CA PHE A 39 -13.81 4.07 -29.17
C PHE A 39 -12.57 4.95 -29.20
N MET A 40 -11.80 4.89 -30.30
CA MET A 40 -10.59 5.69 -30.47
C MET A 40 -10.85 7.20 -30.51
N GLN A 41 -12.10 7.64 -30.76
CA GLN A 41 -12.45 9.06 -30.67
C GLN A 41 -12.29 9.62 -29.25
N HIS A 42 -12.23 8.77 -28.23
CA HIS A 42 -12.07 9.16 -26.83
C HIS A 42 -10.66 9.06 -26.27
N HIS A 43 -9.71 8.48 -27.03
CA HIS A 43 -8.37 8.16 -26.53
C HIS A 43 -7.24 8.86 -27.29
N GLY A 44 -6.12 9.06 -26.60
CA GLY A 44 -4.87 9.54 -27.18
C GLY A 44 -4.04 8.42 -27.83
N THR A 45 -3.25 8.72 -28.86
CA THR A 45 -2.31 7.75 -29.46
C THR A 45 -0.85 8.11 -29.27
N ASN A 46 -0.56 9.30 -28.73
CA ASN A 46 0.78 9.88 -28.74
C ASN A 46 1.29 10.27 -27.35
N GLY A 47 0.50 10.02 -26.30
CA GLY A 47 0.86 10.33 -24.93
C GLY A 47 1.89 9.37 -24.32
N GLU A 48 2.39 9.72 -23.14
CA GLU A 48 3.40 8.94 -22.43
C GLU A 48 2.81 7.66 -21.80
N ILE A 49 1.52 7.68 -21.46
CA ILE A 49 0.82 6.60 -20.75
C ILE A 49 0.19 5.65 -21.76
N GLU A 50 0.64 4.39 -21.82
CA GLU A 50 -0.09 3.39 -22.60
C GLU A 50 -1.43 3.07 -21.94
N VAL A 51 -2.51 3.30 -22.66
CA VAL A 51 -3.78 2.66 -22.31
C VAL A 51 -3.74 1.32 -23.04
N SER A 52 -3.48 0.25 -22.32
CA SER A 52 -3.60 -1.11 -22.86
C SER A 52 -4.97 -1.64 -22.44
N GLY A 53 -5.80 -1.95 -23.43
CA GLY A 53 -7.11 -2.55 -23.21
C GLY A 53 -6.92 -3.99 -22.75
N ILE A 54 -6.66 -4.20 -21.46
CA ILE A 54 -6.91 -5.50 -20.85
C ILE A 54 -8.42 -5.63 -20.75
N PHE A 55 -8.99 -6.30 -21.74
CA PHE A 55 -10.37 -6.78 -21.72
C PHE A 55 -10.56 -7.71 -20.51
N HIS A 56 -11.00 -7.18 -19.37
CA HIS A 56 -12.22 -7.56 -18.66
C HIS A 56 -12.21 -7.00 -17.23
N TYR A 57 -13.28 -6.28 -16.92
CA TYR A 57 -13.55 -5.62 -15.66
C TYR A 57 -14.14 -6.57 -14.58
N TYR A 58 -13.91 -6.14 -13.33
CA TYR A 58 -14.71 -6.36 -12.12
C TYR A 58 -15.32 -7.75 -11.87
N LEU A 59 -14.75 -8.46 -10.89
CA LEU A 59 -15.54 -9.29 -9.98
C LEU A 59 -15.09 -9.06 -8.53
N GLN A 60 -16.06 -9.07 -7.64
CA GLN A 60 -16.09 -8.45 -6.31
C GLN A 60 -14.95 -8.89 -5.38
N LEU A 61 -14.10 -7.92 -4.99
CA LEU A 61 -13.02 -8.07 -4.03
C LEU A 61 -13.49 -8.17 -2.56
N THR A 62 -14.78 -8.06 -2.28
CA THR A 62 -15.29 -7.98 -0.90
C THR A 62 -15.45 -9.35 -0.22
N THR A 63 -15.72 -10.41 -0.98
CA THR A 63 -15.90 -11.78 -0.43
C THR A 63 -14.56 -12.49 -0.20
N LEU A 64 -13.55 -12.20 -1.03
CA LEU A 64 -12.20 -12.79 -0.98
C LEU A 64 -11.49 -12.54 0.36
N TRP A 65 -11.68 -11.33 0.92
CA TRP A 65 -11.03 -10.90 2.16
C TRP A 65 -11.76 -11.36 3.42
N HIS A 66 -13.04 -11.71 3.33
CA HIS A 66 -13.76 -12.35 4.44
C HIS A 66 -13.30 -13.79 4.65
N ILE A 67 -12.81 -14.45 3.60
CA ILE A 67 -12.45 -15.87 3.66
C ILE A 67 -10.96 -16.07 4.00
N ILE A 68 -10.07 -15.13 3.62
CA ILE A 68 -8.70 -15.05 4.18
C ILE A 68 -8.72 -14.99 5.73
N ARG A 69 -9.75 -14.32 6.30
CA ARG A 69 -9.98 -14.23 7.75
C ARG A 69 -10.36 -15.59 8.39
N GLU A 70 -10.96 -16.50 7.64
CA GLU A 70 -11.32 -17.84 8.13
C GLU A 70 -10.28 -18.92 7.79
N THR A 71 -9.40 -18.68 6.81
CA THR A 71 -8.53 -19.73 6.23
C THR A 71 -7.04 -19.59 6.48
N VAL A 72 -6.55 -18.53 7.15
CA VAL A 72 -5.23 -18.62 7.80
C VAL A 72 -5.43 -19.41 9.09
N PRO A 73 -4.98 -20.68 9.19
CA PRO A 73 -5.15 -21.44 10.40
C PRO A 73 -4.42 -20.70 11.52
N LYS A 74 -5.06 -20.49 12.67
CA LYS A 74 -4.39 -19.97 13.89
C LYS A 74 -3.11 -20.78 14.23
N SER A 75 -3.04 -22.03 13.78
CA SER A 75 -1.91 -22.95 13.92
C SER A 75 -0.69 -22.66 13.01
N VAL A 76 -0.80 -21.77 12.01
CA VAL A 76 0.33 -21.32 11.17
C VAL A 76 1.04 -20.10 11.78
N VAL A 77 0.41 -19.46 12.77
CA VAL A 77 0.85 -18.20 13.41
C VAL A 77 1.67 -18.46 14.69
N THR A 78 1.89 -19.71 15.08
CA THR A 78 2.54 -20.04 16.36
C THR A 78 4.07 -20.06 16.30
N GLN A 79 4.62 -18.92 16.74
CA GLN A 79 5.83 -18.64 17.55
C GLN A 79 7.17 -19.29 17.20
N THR A 80 8.16 -18.43 16.93
CA THR A 80 9.57 -18.66 17.32
C THR A 80 10.08 -17.69 18.41
N ALA A 81 9.20 -16.85 18.97
CA ALA A 81 9.47 -16.12 20.22
C ALA A 81 8.14 -15.86 20.93
N THR A 82 8.11 -16.07 22.25
CA THR A 82 6.94 -15.78 23.09
C THR A 82 6.68 -14.26 23.11
N MET A 83 5.40 -13.86 23.22
CA MET A 83 5.01 -12.45 23.29
C MET A 83 5.81 -11.61 24.32
N PRO A 84 6.14 -12.13 25.53
CA PRO A 84 6.96 -11.40 26.50
C PRO A 84 8.35 -11.01 25.98
N HIS A 85 9.01 -11.87 25.20
CA HIS A 85 10.34 -11.57 24.63
C HIS A 85 10.27 -10.43 23.59
N LYS A 86 9.18 -10.40 22.81
CA LYS A 86 8.94 -9.36 21.82
C LYS A 86 8.61 -8.02 22.45
N GLU A 87 7.83 -8.01 23.53
CA GLU A 87 7.54 -6.79 24.29
C GLU A 87 8.81 -6.23 24.95
N ALA A 88 9.67 -7.09 25.52
CA ALA A 88 10.96 -6.65 26.06
C ALA A 88 11.84 -6.01 24.98
N THR A 89 11.87 -6.60 23.79
CA THR A 89 12.62 -6.05 22.65
C THR A 89 12.04 -4.72 22.16
N LEU A 90 10.71 -4.60 22.11
CA LEU A 90 10.03 -3.33 21.81
C LEU A 90 10.39 -2.27 22.85
N ARG A 91 10.38 -2.60 24.14
CA ARG A 91 10.76 -1.68 25.23
C ARG A 91 12.20 -1.18 25.09
N GLN A 92 13.14 -2.03 24.70
CA GLN A 92 14.52 -1.60 24.43
C GLN A 92 14.58 -0.55 23.30
N LEU A 93 13.85 -0.78 22.21
CA LEU A 93 13.78 0.19 21.11
C LEU A 93 13.10 1.50 21.54
N LEU A 94 12.03 1.42 22.34
CA LEU A 94 11.34 2.60 22.86
C LEU A 94 12.21 3.42 23.81
N ASN A 95 12.99 2.78 24.69
CA ASN A 95 13.93 3.50 25.56
C ASN A 95 15.00 4.25 24.75
N LYS A 96 15.50 3.63 23.68
CA LYS A 96 16.42 4.29 22.75
C LYS A 96 15.77 5.50 22.08
N ILE A 97 14.54 5.33 21.56
CA ILE A 97 13.78 6.43 20.93
C ILE A 97 13.53 7.56 21.94
N ALA A 98 13.16 7.23 23.17
CA ALA A 98 12.93 8.21 24.23
C ALA A 98 14.19 9.04 24.48
N ALA A 99 15.35 8.39 24.64
CA ALA A 99 16.64 9.08 24.80
C ALA A 99 17.00 9.96 23.59
N GLU A 100 16.78 9.47 22.37
CA GLU A 100 17.00 10.25 21.13
C GLU A 100 16.05 11.46 20.98
N GLN A 101 14.87 11.41 21.62
CA GLN A 101 13.94 12.54 21.70
C GLN A 101 14.12 13.34 23.00
N ASN A 102 15.24 13.12 23.72
CA ASN A 102 15.62 13.80 24.96
C ASN A 102 14.70 13.56 26.16
N TYR A 103 13.95 12.45 26.24
CA TYR A 103 13.23 12.04 27.45
C TYR A 103 14.21 11.29 28.38
N GLU A 104 14.43 11.80 29.59
CA GLU A 104 15.43 11.30 30.54
C GLU A 104 14.87 10.24 31.50
N LYS A 105 13.65 10.47 32.01
CA LYS A 105 12.89 9.59 32.92
C LYS A 105 11.47 9.36 32.39
N PRO A 106 11.33 8.77 31.19
CA PRO A 106 10.02 8.57 30.59
C PRO A 106 9.18 7.53 31.32
N GLU A 107 7.89 7.81 31.49
CA GLU A 107 6.86 6.79 31.65
C GLU A 107 6.43 6.28 30.27
N ILE A 108 6.52 4.97 30.05
CA ILE A 108 6.18 4.34 28.75
C ILE A 108 4.97 3.42 28.92
N SER A 109 3.83 3.85 28.40
CA SER A 109 2.61 3.06 28.33
C SER A 109 2.50 2.36 26.97
N ILE A 110 2.30 1.04 26.96
CA ILE A 110 2.19 0.24 25.73
C ILE A 110 0.81 -0.42 25.71
N HIS A 111 0.02 -0.12 24.69
CA HIS A 111 -1.31 -0.69 24.50
C HIS A 111 -1.36 -1.48 23.21
N LYS A 112 -1.78 -2.74 23.29
CA LYS A 112 -1.95 -3.59 22.11
C LYS A 112 -3.19 -3.14 21.33
N LEU A 113 -3.03 -2.92 20.03
CA LEU A 113 -4.11 -2.56 19.13
C LEU A 113 -4.64 -3.81 18.41
N SER A 114 -5.96 -3.99 18.41
CA SER A 114 -6.62 -5.03 17.61
C SER A 114 -6.95 -4.48 16.22
N SER A 115 -6.56 -5.22 15.19
CA SER A 115 -6.83 -4.87 13.80
C SER A 115 -8.13 -5.48 13.26
N GLY A 116 -8.95 -6.12 14.12
CA GLY A 116 -10.11 -6.90 13.67
C GLY A 116 -9.75 -8.06 12.74
N GLY A 117 -8.48 -8.50 12.77
CA GLY A 117 -7.94 -9.56 11.91
C GLY A 117 -7.29 -9.07 10.62
N ALA A 118 -7.17 -7.76 10.37
CA ALA A 118 -6.56 -7.24 9.14
C ALA A 118 -5.02 -7.30 9.09
N ASN A 119 -4.35 -7.52 10.23
CA ASN A 119 -2.89 -7.59 10.33
C ASN A 119 -2.41 -9.00 10.68
N TYR A 120 -1.97 -9.73 9.66
CA TYR A 120 -1.60 -11.16 9.76
C TYR A 120 -0.12 -11.39 10.07
N THR A 121 0.73 -10.44 9.70
CA THR A 121 2.19 -10.57 9.80
C THR A 121 2.77 -9.93 11.05
N SER A 122 1.98 -9.11 11.74
CA SER A 122 2.43 -8.21 12.81
C SER A 122 1.40 -8.05 13.91
N VAL A 123 1.86 -7.85 15.15
CA VAL A 123 1.04 -7.28 16.24
C VAL A 123 1.27 -5.77 16.26
N LEU A 124 0.18 -5.03 16.45
CA LEU A 124 0.19 -3.58 16.49
C LEU A 124 0.14 -3.09 17.93
N PHE A 125 0.84 -2.00 18.21
CA PHE A 125 0.82 -1.32 19.50
C PHE A 125 0.70 0.19 19.31
N THR A 126 -0.10 0.83 20.15
CA THR A 126 -0.04 2.27 20.40
C THR A 126 0.76 2.48 21.67
N ILE A 127 1.69 3.42 21.64
CA ILE A 127 2.60 3.72 22.74
C ILE A 127 2.47 5.20 23.07
N ILE A 128 2.54 5.53 24.35
CA ILE A 128 2.65 6.90 24.82
C ILE A 128 3.91 6.98 25.69
N ILE A 129 4.79 7.92 25.36
CA ILE A 129 5.95 8.26 26.17
C ILE A 129 5.67 9.62 26.81
N LYS A 130 5.69 9.67 28.14
CA LYS A 130 5.42 10.87 28.93
C LYS A 130 6.57 11.20 29.85
N GLU A 131 6.84 12.47 30.05
CA GLU A 131 7.75 12.98 31.07
C GLU A 131 7.23 14.33 31.54
N ASP A 132 7.41 14.63 32.82
CA ASP A 132 6.97 15.90 33.40
C ASP A 132 7.57 17.08 32.63
N ASN A 133 6.72 18.05 32.26
CA ASN A 133 7.08 19.26 31.49
C ASN A 133 7.45 19.02 30.01
N LYS A 134 7.08 17.88 29.41
CA LYS A 134 7.16 17.64 27.96
C LYS A 134 5.82 17.23 27.37
N ASP A 135 5.65 17.50 26.09
CA ASP A 135 4.49 17.01 25.34
C ASP A 135 4.49 15.47 25.29
N GLU A 136 3.31 14.88 25.24
CA GLU A 136 3.18 13.44 25.12
C GLU A 136 3.61 12.97 23.73
N LEU A 137 4.54 12.02 23.68
CA LEU A 137 4.97 11.44 22.41
C LEU A 137 4.13 10.20 22.09
N HIS A 138 3.22 10.35 21.13
CA HIS A 138 2.34 9.28 20.67
C HIS A 138 3.00 8.49 19.52
N LEU A 139 3.28 7.21 19.77
CA LEU A 139 3.96 6.31 18.83
C LEU A 139 3.09 5.11 18.46
N PHE A 140 3.35 4.56 17.28
CA PHE A 140 2.70 3.37 16.75
C PHE A 140 3.76 2.36 16.35
N ALA A 141 3.69 1.14 16.87
CA ALA A 141 4.65 0.08 16.56
C ALA A 141 4.00 -1.09 15.83
N LYS A 142 4.68 -1.59 14.80
CA LYS A 142 4.41 -2.90 14.20
C LYS A 142 5.53 -3.86 14.62
N VAL A 143 5.17 -4.96 15.28
CA VAL A 143 6.09 -6.01 15.71
C VAL A 143 5.80 -7.29 14.94
N ALA A 144 6.77 -7.80 14.19
CA ALA A 144 6.58 -8.96 13.33
C ALA A 144 6.29 -10.24 14.14
N ILE A 145 5.33 -11.05 13.67
CA ILE A 145 4.91 -12.32 14.29
C ILE A 145 4.99 -13.55 13.37
N LEU A 146 5.71 -13.46 12.25
CA LEU A 146 5.84 -14.59 11.33
C LEU A 146 6.61 -15.76 11.93
N GLY A 147 5.99 -16.95 11.88
CA GLY A 147 6.62 -18.23 12.21
C GLY A 147 7.56 -18.73 11.11
N GLU A 148 8.35 -19.76 11.43
CA GLU A 148 9.41 -20.24 10.53
C GLU A 148 8.90 -20.77 9.18
N LYS A 149 7.71 -21.38 9.15
CA LYS A 149 7.12 -21.89 7.91
C LYS A 149 6.92 -20.78 6.87
N VAL A 150 6.42 -19.62 7.30
CA VAL A 150 6.24 -18.46 6.40
C VAL A 150 7.59 -17.87 5.99
N ARG A 151 8.56 -17.82 6.92
CA ARG A 151 9.92 -17.31 6.64
C ARG A 151 10.72 -18.19 5.68
N LYS A 152 10.41 -19.49 5.57
CA LYS A 152 11.01 -20.39 4.58
C LYS A 152 10.49 -20.12 3.15
N GLY A 153 9.24 -19.66 3.02
CA GLY A 153 8.60 -19.38 1.72
C GLY A 153 8.83 -17.97 1.17
N ALA A 154 9.14 -17.00 2.03
CA ALA A 154 9.45 -15.62 1.65
C ALA A 154 10.84 -15.24 2.20
N PRO A 155 11.89 -15.14 1.36
CA PRO A 155 13.26 -14.86 1.81
C PRO A 155 13.49 -13.41 2.26
N VAL A 156 12.43 -12.61 2.41
CA VAL A 156 12.50 -11.19 2.73
C VAL A 156 12.53 -11.00 4.24
N ILE A 157 13.49 -10.21 4.73
CA ILE A 157 13.48 -9.72 6.10
C ILE A 157 12.31 -8.73 6.21
N ILE A 158 11.41 -8.99 7.16
CA ILE A 158 10.19 -8.21 7.35
C ILE A 158 10.58 -6.77 7.70
N PHE A 159 9.88 -5.80 7.09
CA PHE A 159 10.16 -4.37 7.19
C PHE A 159 11.44 -3.86 6.51
N ASP A 160 12.15 -4.67 5.72
CA ASP A 160 13.33 -4.16 5.00
C ASP A 160 12.97 -3.15 3.90
N VAL A 161 11.86 -3.35 3.21
CA VAL A 161 11.34 -2.40 2.21
C VAL A 161 10.92 -1.10 2.91
N GLU A 162 10.18 -1.20 4.01
CA GLU A 162 9.79 -0.04 4.82
C GLU A 162 11.00 0.69 5.39
N ARG A 163 12.00 -0.03 5.90
CA ARG A 163 13.27 0.54 6.37
C ARG A 163 13.95 1.30 5.24
N TYR A 164 14.06 0.71 4.06
CA TYR A 164 14.64 1.38 2.90
C TYR A 164 13.84 2.63 2.51
N ALA A 165 12.50 2.53 2.50
CA ALA A 165 11.61 3.62 2.18
C ALA A 165 11.85 4.83 3.09
N TYR A 166 11.88 4.63 4.41
CA TYR A 166 12.07 5.72 5.38
C TYR A 166 13.52 6.22 5.48
N THR A 167 14.52 5.34 5.37
CA THR A 167 15.92 5.73 5.60
C THR A 167 16.63 6.27 4.36
N LYS A 168 16.14 5.94 3.16
CA LYS A 168 16.74 6.29 1.87
C LYS A 168 15.74 6.95 0.91
N LEU A 169 14.68 6.24 0.51
CA LEU A 169 13.78 6.72 -0.55
C LEU A 169 13.12 8.06 -0.22
N ALA A 170 12.56 8.19 0.99
CA ALA A 170 11.93 9.41 1.45
C ALA A 170 12.90 10.60 1.40
N LYS A 171 14.19 10.39 1.75
CA LYS A 171 15.21 11.44 1.69
C LYS A 171 15.53 11.85 0.26
N PHE A 172 15.58 10.91 -0.68
CA PHE A 172 15.74 11.23 -2.10
C PHE A 172 14.57 12.05 -2.63
N TYR A 173 13.35 11.68 -2.24
CA TYR A 173 12.14 12.40 -2.64
C TYR A 173 12.11 13.81 -2.06
N THR A 174 12.37 13.96 -0.77
CA THR A 174 12.46 15.30 -0.13
C THR A 174 13.52 16.17 -0.79
N ALA A 175 14.72 15.64 -1.06
CA ALA A 175 15.76 16.40 -1.75
C ALA A 175 15.33 16.83 -3.16
N LEU A 176 14.66 15.98 -3.92
CA LEU A 176 14.12 16.32 -5.24
C LEU A 176 13.08 17.45 -5.14
N GLU A 177 12.18 17.38 -4.17
CA GLU A 177 11.17 18.41 -3.94
C GLU A 177 11.78 19.75 -3.54
N GLU A 178 12.78 19.74 -2.66
CA GLU A 178 13.52 20.93 -2.22
C GLU A 178 14.34 21.56 -3.35
N GLU A 179 15.11 20.76 -4.09
CA GLU A 179 15.92 21.22 -5.23
C GLU A 179 15.06 21.92 -6.31
N ASN A 180 13.84 21.42 -6.52
CA ASN A 180 12.90 21.95 -7.50
C ASN A 180 11.89 22.95 -6.91
N ARG A 181 12.06 23.33 -5.63
CA ARG A 181 11.20 24.30 -4.93
C ARG A 181 9.71 23.96 -5.01
N VAL A 182 9.38 22.67 -4.91
CA VAL A 182 8.00 22.21 -4.87
C VAL A 182 7.32 22.83 -3.63
N PRO A 183 6.16 23.50 -3.80
CA PRO A 183 5.40 24.06 -2.68
C PRO A 183 5.05 22.99 -1.65
N GLU A 184 5.04 23.35 -0.36
CA GLU A 184 4.88 22.39 0.74
C GLU A 184 3.59 21.56 0.62
N GLU A 185 2.49 22.20 0.24
CA GLU A 185 1.18 21.56 0.04
C GLU A 185 1.15 20.53 -1.11
N GLN A 186 2.11 20.61 -2.03
CA GLN A 186 2.25 19.70 -3.16
C GLN A 186 3.25 18.57 -2.90
N ARG A 187 3.97 18.60 -1.77
CA ARG A 187 4.94 17.56 -1.42
C ARG A 187 4.25 16.27 -0.98
N LEU A 188 4.96 15.17 -1.14
CA LEU A 188 4.55 13.87 -0.62
C LEU A 188 4.91 13.77 0.87
N HIS A 189 3.90 13.51 1.70
CA HIS A 189 4.11 13.39 3.14
C HIS A 189 4.35 11.94 3.55
N PHE A 190 5.46 11.70 4.24
CA PHE A 190 5.72 10.46 4.97
C PHE A 190 5.43 10.68 6.46
N THR A 191 4.76 9.71 7.08
CA THR A 191 4.62 9.67 8.54
C THR A 191 5.99 9.63 9.20
N LYS A 192 6.21 10.35 10.31
CA LYS A 192 7.52 10.34 10.95
C LYS A 192 7.87 8.92 11.42
N CYS A 193 9.06 8.44 11.06
CA CYS A 193 9.59 7.17 11.53
C CYS A 193 10.60 7.42 12.65
N TYR A 194 10.39 6.79 13.80
CA TYR A 194 11.25 6.93 14.98
C TYR A 194 12.33 5.85 15.07
N GLY A 195 12.09 4.66 14.50
CA GLY A 195 13.15 3.66 14.51
C GLY A 195 12.73 2.28 14.02
N PHE A 196 13.75 1.43 13.89
CA PHE A 196 13.63 0.04 13.46
C PHE A 196 14.45 -0.88 14.36
N ASN A 197 13.95 -2.09 14.59
CA ASN A 197 14.77 -3.24 14.91
C ASN A 197 14.73 -4.19 13.71
N HIS A 198 15.89 -4.49 13.12
CA HIS A 198 16.01 -5.35 11.94
C HIS A 198 16.58 -6.74 12.28
N ARG A 199 16.77 -7.04 13.57
CA ARG A 199 17.27 -8.34 13.98
C ARG A 199 16.20 -9.39 13.69
N LYS A 200 16.61 -10.48 13.04
CA LYS A 200 15.73 -11.60 12.70
C LYS A 200 14.95 -12.07 13.93
N TYR A 201 13.63 -12.28 13.77
CA TYR A 201 12.67 -12.64 14.82
C TYR A 201 12.30 -11.53 15.83
N GLN A 202 12.90 -10.35 15.70
CA GLN A 202 12.68 -9.18 16.52
C GLN A 202 12.28 -7.96 15.67
N GLU A 203 11.90 -8.19 14.41
CA GLU A 203 11.65 -7.14 13.44
C GLU A 203 10.53 -6.22 13.92
N THR A 204 10.85 -4.95 14.07
CA THR A 204 9.96 -3.93 14.63
C THR A 204 10.17 -2.63 13.90
N VAL A 205 9.08 -1.91 13.62
CA VAL A 205 9.11 -0.52 13.16
C VAL A 205 8.27 0.33 14.11
N VAL A 206 8.77 1.52 14.46
CA VAL A 206 8.08 2.50 15.30
C VAL A 206 7.90 3.78 14.49
N LEU A 207 6.65 4.18 14.33
CA LEU A 207 6.19 5.35 13.58
C LEU A 207 5.45 6.31 14.52
N GLU A 208 5.20 7.51 14.05
CA GLU A 208 4.26 8.44 14.66
C GLU A 208 2.84 7.85 14.70
N ASN A 209 2.13 8.07 15.80
CA ASN A 209 0.76 7.63 15.94
C ASN A 209 -0.23 8.67 15.39
N LEU A 210 -0.57 8.56 14.11
CA LEU A 210 -1.56 9.43 13.48
C LEU A 210 -2.98 9.23 14.01
N LEU A 211 -3.28 8.13 14.73
CA LEU A 211 -4.60 7.93 15.35
C LEU A 211 -4.91 8.98 16.41
N ALA A 212 -3.88 9.41 17.15
CA ALA A 212 -4.00 10.50 18.13
C ALA A 212 -4.31 11.84 17.45
N GLN A 213 -3.93 11.99 16.17
CA GLN A 213 -4.15 13.19 15.36
C GLN A 213 -5.46 13.14 14.55
N GLY A 214 -6.38 12.24 14.91
CA GLY A 214 -7.69 12.13 14.27
C GLY A 214 -7.67 11.40 12.93
N TYR A 215 -6.54 10.81 12.52
CA TYR A 215 -6.49 9.94 11.35
C TYR A 215 -6.98 8.54 11.68
N GLY A 216 -7.53 7.84 10.70
CA GLY A 216 -7.88 6.44 10.84
C GLY A 216 -7.92 5.72 9.50
N PRO A 217 -7.91 4.38 9.53
CA PRO A 217 -8.13 3.60 8.33
C PRO A 217 -9.57 3.78 7.84
N ASN A 218 -9.78 3.70 6.53
CA ASN A 218 -11.14 3.65 6.02
C ASN A 218 -11.74 2.26 6.27
N ASP A 219 -13.02 2.21 6.64
CA ASP A 219 -13.74 0.96 6.79
C ASP A 219 -13.91 0.30 5.41
N ARG A 220 -13.35 -0.90 5.27
CA ARG A 220 -13.42 -1.70 4.04
C ARG A 220 -14.84 -2.10 3.64
N PHE A 221 -15.82 -1.99 4.54
CA PHE A 221 -17.22 -2.27 4.24
C PHE A 221 -17.97 -1.06 3.69
N ASN A 222 -17.36 0.11 3.73
CA ASN A 222 -17.93 1.33 3.18
C ASN A 222 -17.34 1.64 1.81
N SER A 223 -18.14 2.29 0.96
CA SER A 223 -17.65 2.84 -0.31
C SER A 223 -16.80 4.08 -0.04
N TYR A 224 -15.87 4.37 -0.94
CA TYR A 224 -15.10 5.61 -0.90
C TYR A 224 -15.97 6.79 -1.35
N ASP A 225 -15.94 7.88 -0.60
CA ASP A 225 -16.45 9.16 -1.10
C ASP A 225 -15.42 9.83 -2.03
N TRP A 226 -15.85 10.89 -2.70
CA TRP A 226 -15.00 11.62 -3.63
C TRP A 226 -13.78 12.25 -2.93
N ALA A 227 -13.95 12.82 -1.75
CA ALA A 227 -12.88 13.49 -1.02
C ALA A 227 -11.74 12.51 -0.69
N TYR A 228 -12.09 11.33 -0.19
CA TYR A 228 -11.17 10.23 0.07
C TYR A 228 -10.47 9.76 -1.20
N ALA A 229 -11.24 9.46 -2.25
CA ALA A 229 -10.69 8.95 -3.50
C ALA A 229 -9.74 9.97 -4.16
N SER A 230 -10.13 11.24 -4.20
CA SER A 230 -9.32 12.33 -4.74
C SER A 230 -8.03 12.52 -3.96
N ALA A 231 -8.08 12.50 -2.62
CA ALA A 231 -6.89 12.63 -1.78
C ALA A 231 -5.93 11.44 -1.96
N ALA A 232 -6.44 10.21 -1.93
CA ALA A 232 -5.64 9.00 -2.11
C ALA A 232 -4.98 8.96 -3.49
N VAL A 233 -5.72 9.24 -4.56
CA VAL A 233 -5.15 9.28 -5.92
C VAL A 233 -4.12 10.41 -6.07
N THR A 234 -4.35 11.56 -5.43
CA THR A 234 -3.40 12.69 -5.44
C THR A 234 -2.07 12.31 -4.78
N GLU A 235 -2.09 11.72 -3.59
CA GLU A 235 -0.87 11.28 -2.89
C GLU A 235 -0.13 10.17 -3.67
N MET A 236 -0.88 9.25 -4.28
CA MET A 236 -0.29 8.23 -5.18
C MET A 236 0.36 8.87 -6.42
N ALA A 237 -0.27 9.89 -7.01
CA ALA A 237 0.28 10.61 -8.15
C ALA A 237 1.58 11.34 -7.80
N LYS A 238 1.65 11.99 -6.63
CA LYS A 238 2.89 12.59 -6.10
C LYS A 238 4.00 11.54 -5.98
N MET A 239 3.72 10.38 -5.38
CA MET A 239 4.68 9.28 -5.24
C MET A 239 5.20 8.78 -6.58
N HIS A 240 4.33 8.61 -7.58
CA HIS A 240 4.73 8.18 -8.92
C HIS A 240 5.55 9.25 -9.64
N ALA A 241 5.15 10.53 -9.55
CA ALA A 241 5.88 11.64 -10.15
C ALA A 241 7.31 11.74 -9.59
N LEU A 242 7.47 11.60 -8.28
CA LEU A 242 8.79 11.56 -7.63
C LEU A 242 9.62 10.35 -8.06
N SER A 243 9.00 9.18 -8.22
CA SER A 243 9.69 8.01 -8.78
C SER A 243 10.21 8.25 -10.20
N PHE A 244 9.42 8.93 -11.06
CA PHE A 244 9.85 9.30 -12.41
C PHE A 244 10.97 10.34 -12.38
N ALA A 245 10.87 11.33 -11.50
CA ALA A 245 11.94 12.33 -11.33
C ALA A 245 13.23 11.67 -10.84
N PHE A 246 13.14 10.77 -9.86
CA PHE A 246 14.27 10.03 -9.31
C PHE A 246 14.95 9.16 -10.37
N SER A 247 14.18 8.45 -11.20
CA SER A 247 14.74 7.61 -12.26
C SER A 247 15.50 8.40 -13.33
N LYS A 248 15.06 9.63 -13.63
CA LYS A 248 15.75 10.54 -14.58
C LYS A 248 16.96 11.22 -13.96
N ARG A 249 16.84 11.67 -12.70
CA ARG A 249 17.88 12.44 -12.00
C ARG A 249 19.06 11.57 -11.62
N ASN A 250 18.81 10.39 -11.04
CA ASN A 250 19.84 9.47 -10.55
C ASN A 250 19.55 8.02 -11.02
N PRO A 251 19.71 7.71 -12.32
CA PRO A 251 19.34 6.42 -12.88
C PRO A 251 20.06 5.23 -12.24
N GLU A 252 21.35 5.37 -11.89
CA GLU A 252 22.11 4.29 -11.24
C GLU A 252 21.58 3.94 -9.85
N GLU A 253 21.29 4.96 -9.04
CA GLU A 253 20.76 4.78 -7.69
C GLU A 253 19.31 4.28 -7.73
N PHE A 254 18.54 4.71 -8.72
CA PHE A 254 17.22 4.16 -9.01
C PHE A 254 17.29 2.66 -9.32
N GLN A 255 18.22 2.22 -10.18
CA GLN A 255 18.39 0.79 -10.47
C GLN A 255 18.82 -0.03 -9.25
N LYS A 256 19.69 0.52 -8.38
CA LYS A 256 20.03 -0.12 -7.10
C LYS A 256 18.81 -0.22 -6.19
N THR A 257 18.00 0.84 -6.15
CA THR A 257 16.74 0.88 -5.39
C THR A 257 15.81 -0.25 -5.83
N LEU A 258 15.57 -0.39 -7.14
CA LEU A 258 14.73 -1.45 -7.70
C LEU A 258 15.22 -2.83 -7.28
N LYS A 259 16.52 -3.11 -7.31
CA LYS A 259 17.07 -4.41 -6.87
C LYS A 259 16.78 -4.73 -5.39
N ILE A 260 16.64 -3.71 -4.55
CA ILE A 260 16.36 -3.85 -3.11
C ILE A 260 14.86 -4.07 -2.87
N ILE A 261 14.01 -3.27 -3.52
CA ILE A 261 12.56 -3.24 -3.23
C ILE A 261 11.75 -4.18 -4.10
N THR A 262 12.30 -4.65 -5.22
CA THR A 262 11.60 -5.60 -6.10
C THR A 262 11.52 -6.96 -5.43
N VAL A 263 10.29 -7.39 -5.15
CA VAL A 263 10.04 -8.74 -4.67
C VAL A 263 10.05 -9.69 -5.86
N ASN A 264 11.14 -10.44 -6.02
CA ASN A 264 11.20 -11.52 -7.00
C ASN A 264 10.35 -12.70 -6.52
N TRP A 265 9.06 -12.69 -6.86
CA TRP A 265 8.20 -13.86 -6.76
C TRP A 265 8.72 -14.92 -7.72
N LYS A 266 9.21 -16.03 -7.18
CA LYS A 266 9.57 -17.19 -8.02
C LYS A 266 8.31 -17.81 -8.60
N GLU A 267 8.42 -18.37 -9.79
CA GLU A 267 7.36 -19.22 -10.35
C GLU A 267 7.01 -20.34 -9.34
N GLY A 268 5.73 -20.59 -9.14
CA GLY A 268 5.23 -21.50 -8.10
C GLY A 268 5.07 -20.88 -6.71
N SER A 269 5.55 -19.66 -6.47
CA SER A 269 5.40 -18.99 -5.18
C SER A 269 3.94 -18.60 -4.93
N MET A 270 3.41 -19.04 -3.79
CA MET A 270 2.01 -18.84 -3.38
C MET A 270 0.96 -19.58 -4.22
N ASP A 271 1.34 -20.51 -5.11
CA ASP A 271 0.40 -21.30 -5.92
C ASP A 271 -0.67 -21.98 -5.07
N GLU A 272 -0.29 -22.53 -3.92
CA GLU A 272 -1.22 -23.17 -3.00
C GLU A 272 -2.23 -22.17 -2.42
N THR A 273 -1.78 -20.96 -2.08
CA THR A 273 -2.66 -19.88 -1.62
C THR A 273 -3.60 -19.43 -2.73
N VAL A 274 -3.10 -19.30 -3.95
CA VAL A 274 -3.88 -18.91 -5.13
C VAL A 274 -4.92 -20.00 -5.44
N ARG A 275 -4.53 -21.27 -5.52
CA ARG A 275 -5.45 -22.41 -5.74
C ARG A 275 -6.53 -22.48 -4.67
N SER A 276 -6.15 -22.40 -3.39
CA SER A 276 -7.12 -22.36 -2.29
C SER A 276 -8.13 -21.22 -2.46
N THR A 277 -7.66 -20.03 -2.86
CA THR A 277 -8.52 -18.87 -3.13
C THR A 277 -9.47 -19.11 -4.32
N MET A 278 -8.99 -19.74 -5.39
CA MET A 278 -9.79 -20.12 -6.55
C MET A 278 -10.90 -21.11 -6.17
N ASP A 279 -10.56 -22.17 -5.43
CA ASP A 279 -11.51 -23.20 -4.98
C ASP A 279 -12.62 -22.61 -4.11
N ILE A 280 -12.28 -21.60 -3.31
CA ILE A 280 -13.25 -20.87 -2.49
C ILE A 280 -14.19 -20.05 -3.37
N ALA A 281 -13.66 -19.32 -4.35
CA ALA A 281 -14.48 -18.51 -5.26
C ALA A 281 -15.48 -19.39 -6.02
N VAL A 282 -15.03 -20.55 -6.52
CA VAL A 282 -15.88 -21.55 -7.18
C VAL A 282 -16.95 -22.13 -6.26
N ARG A 283 -16.63 -22.31 -4.97
CA ARG A 283 -17.61 -22.80 -3.98
C ARG A 283 -18.70 -21.78 -3.62
N ASN A 284 -18.41 -20.48 -3.73
CA ASN A 284 -19.30 -19.40 -3.28
C ASN A 284 -19.96 -18.61 -4.40
N VAL A 285 -19.55 -18.82 -5.65
CA VAL A 285 -20.19 -18.20 -6.81
C VAL A 285 -21.60 -18.76 -6.98
N ARG A 286 -22.52 -17.94 -7.51
CA ARG A 286 -23.88 -18.42 -7.81
C ARG A 286 -23.83 -19.59 -8.80
N PRO A 287 -24.68 -20.61 -8.65
CA PRO A 287 -24.62 -21.82 -9.47
C PRO A 287 -24.61 -21.53 -10.98
N GLU A 288 -25.36 -20.53 -11.45
CA GLU A 288 -25.43 -20.18 -12.87
C GLU A 288 -24.10 -19.67 -13.48
N TYR A 289 -23.14 -19.21 -12.66
CA TYR A 289 -21.84 -18.73 -13.13
C TYR A 289 -20.69 -19.69 -12.81
N LYS A 290 -20.97 -20.83 -12.16
CA LYS A 290 -19.93 -21.74 -11.67
C LYS A 290 -19.07 -22.31 -12.78
N GLU A 291 -19.69 -22.88 -13.82
CA GLU A 291 -18.97 -23.47 -14.96
C GLU A 291 -18.13 -22.42 -15.70
N ALA A 292 -18.68 -21.22 -15.89
CA ALA A 292 -17.97 -20.12 -16.52
C ALA A 292 -16.73 -19.68 -15.70
N LEU A 293 -16.87 -19.62 -14.38
CA LEU A 293 -15.77 -19.29 -13.48
C LEU A 293 -14.70 -20.39 -13.47
N GLU A 294 -15.08 -21.66 -13.35
CA GLU A 294 -14.14 -22.80 -13.40
C GLU A 294 -13.36 -22.81 -14.71
N LYS A 295 -14.04 -22.63 -15.85
CA LYS A 295 -13.41 -22.55 -17.17
C LYS A 295 -12.48 -21.35 -17.30
N TYR A 296 -12.79 -20.22 -16.65
CA TYR A 296 -11.92 -19.05 -16.63
C TYR A 296 -10.64 -19.31 -15.81
N LEU A 297 -10.79 -19.86 -14.61
CA LEU A 297 -9.69 -20.12 -13.67
C LEU A 297 -8.75 -21.24 -14.15
N ALA A 298 -9.26 -22.19 -14.95
CA ALA A 298 -8.48 -23.28 -15.54
C ALA A 298 -7.61 -22.85 -16.73
N GLN A 299 -7.75 -21.63 -17.25
CA GLN A 299 -6.95 -21.17 -18.38
C GLN A 299 -5.49 -20.97 -17.95
N GLU A 300 -4.53 -21.50 -18.71
CA GLU A 300 -3.10 -21.38 -18.42
C GLU A 300 -2.65 -19.93 -18.18
N ARG A 301 -3.22 -18.97 -18.93
CA ARG A 301 -2.96 -17.53 -18.73
C ARG A 301 -3.28 -17.09 -17.30
N PHE A 302 -4.36 -17.58 -16.70
CA PHE A 302 -4.70 -17.20 -15.34
C PHE A 302 -3.75 -17.85 -14.31
N GLN A 303 -3.23 -19.05 -14.59
CA GLN A 303 -2.32 -19.75 -13.67
C GLN A 303 -0.87 -19.26 -13.76
N LYS A 304 -0.39 -18.91 -14.97
CA LYS A 304 1.00 -18.44 -15.20
C LYS A 304 1.13 -16.91 -15.10
N ASP A 305 0.11 -16.12 -15.48
CA ASP A 305 0.23 -14.66 -15.62
C ASP A 305 -0.22 -13.86 -14.39
N PHE A 306 -0.96 -14.44 -13.43
CA PHE A 306 -1.67 -13.66 -12.42
C PHE A 306 -0.79 -12.74 -11.55
N ARG A 307 0.52 -13.01 -11.44
CA ARG A 307 1.44 -12.15 -10.65
C ARG A 307 2.62 -11.61 -11.45
N VAL A 308 3.13 -12.40 -12.40
CA VAL A 308 4.27 -11.99 -13.23
C VAL A 308 3.87 -10.82 -14.13
N ASN A 309 2.66 -10.82 -14.70
CA ASN A 309 2.25 -9.78 -15.63
C ASN A 309 1.58 -8.56 -14.95
N PHE A 310 0.93 -8.74 -13.79
CA PHE A 310 0.28 -7.62 -13.09
C PHE A 310 1.27 -6.59 -12.52
N CYS A 311 2.46 -7.05 -12.15
CA CYS A 311 3.51 -6.20 -11.59
C CYS A 311 4.61 -5.89 -12.61
N ALA A 312 4.53 -6.44 -13.83
CA ALA A 312 5.52 -6.17 -14.86
C ALA A 312 5.37 -4.71 -15.34
N PRO A 313 6.46 -3.92 -15.30
CA PRO A 313 6.46 -2.57 -15.85
C PRO A 313 6.25 -2.65 -17.36
N VAL A 314 5.21 -1.97 -17.88
CA VAL A 314 4.91 -2.00 -19.32
C VAL A 314 5.86 -1.11 -20.12
N ARG A 315 6.16 0.10 -19.62
CA ARG A 315 7.01 1.10 -20.32
C ARG A 315 8.09 1.71 -19.45
N ALA A 316 7.77 1.93 -18.18
CA ALA A 316 8.68 2.55 -17.24
C ALA A 316 8.59 1.83 -15.89
N ASN A 317 9.74 1.71 -15.25
CA ASN A 317 9.82 1.29 -13.86
C ASN A 317 9.38 2.45 -12.98
N VAL A 318 8.36 2.22 -12.16
CA VAL A 318 7.87 3.17 -11.18
C VAL A 318 7.85 2.47 -9.82
N ILE A 319 8.37 3.15 -8.80
CA ILE A 319 8.30 2.72 -7.42
C ILE A 319 6.88 3.02 -6.92
N ILE A 320 6.17 1.97 -6.51
CA ILE A 320 4.79 2.02 -6.03
C ILE A 320 4.70 1.53 -4.58
N HIS A 321 3.58 1.82 -3.91
CA HIS A 321 3.29 1.30 -2.57
C HIS A 321 2.95 -0.21 -2.55
N ALA A 322 2.49 -0.77 -3.69
CA ALA A 322 2.09 -2.17 -3.91
C ALA A 322 0.88 -2.71 -3.11
N ASP A 323 0.61 -2.22 -1.90
CA ASP A 323 -0.59 -2.57 -1.10
C ASP A 323 -1.43 -1.30 -0.79
N TYR A 324 -1.73 -0.52 -1.83
CA TYR A 324 -2.41 0.79 -1.74
C TYR A 324 -3.94 0.62 -1.65
N ARG A 325 -4.41 0.13 -0.51
CA ARG A 325 -5.83 -0.16 -0.22
C ARG A 325 -6.30 0.62 0.99
N GLY A 326 -7.61 0.86 1.10
CA GLY A 326 -8.14 1.77 2.12
C GLY A 326 -7.86 1.42 3.58
N SER A 327 -7.64 0.14 3.90
CA SER A 327 -7.23 -0.28 5.25
C SER A 327 -5.76 0.03 5.58
N ASN A 328 -4.96 0.39 4.58
CA ASN A 328 -3.55 0.75 4.71
C ASN A 328 -3.30 2.25 4.52
N LEU A 329 -4.33 3.01 4.14
CA LEU A 329 -4.28 4.46 4.01
C LEU A 329 -4.97 5.07 5.22
N LEU A 330 -4.29 6.02 5.86
CA LEU A 330 -4.86 6.79 6.95
C LEU A 330 -5.39 8.11 6.40
N HIS A 331 -6.66 8.39 6.69
CA HIS A 331 -7.29 9.65 6.34
C HIS A 331 -7.79 10.34 7.60
N ARG A 332 -7.81 11.67 7.59
CA ARG A 332 -8.32 12.44 8.73
C ARG A 332 -9.84 12.25 8.81
N LEU A 333 -10.30 11.69 9.91
CA LEU A 333 -11.71 11.37 10.19
C LEU A 333 -12.37 12.40 11.12
N ARG A 334 -11.56 13.04 11.96
CA ARG A 334 -12.00 13.99 12.97
C ARG A 334 -11.01 15.14 13.02
N GLU A 335 -11.51 16.34 13.27
CA GLU A 335 -10.66 17.44 13.69
C GLU A 335 -10.21 17.18 15.14
N VAL A 336 -8.94 17.45 15.42
CA VAL A 336 -8.40 17.41 16.77
C VAL A 336 -8.38 18.86 17.25
N SER A 337 -9.09 19.11 18.34
CA SER A 337 -9.22 20.41 19.01
C SER A 337 -7.92 20.86 19.66
#